data_AF-A0A1H6X126-F1
#
_entry.id   AF-A0A1H6X126-F1
#
_cell.length_a   1.000
_cell.length_b   1.000
_cell.length_c   1.000
_cell.angle_alpha   90.00
_cell.angle_beta   90.00
_cell.angle_gamma   90.00
#
_symmetry.space_group_name_H-M   'P 1'
#
loop_
_entity.id
_entity.type
_entity.pdbx_description
1 polymer ?
#
loop_
_entity_poly.entity_id
_entity_poly.type
_entity_poly.pdbx_seq_one_letter_code
_entity_poly.pdbx_strand_id
1 'polypeptide(L)'
;MSKISSDNPSAPSPEQIVAHGIQMVQEAGNENVVKEPNSVTTEMLLQEIRNLQEVRHLDKEKDISLQMQIAQLQGIIQDISERKKYAARIFQLVATFLFIVVLIIWLHGVGSFYLINPFHGGIFKGPDHFEFSFELSDTVIVTLLTTTTANVVAFFILVTKYLFPNSPGVTNGSDKVG
;
A
#
# COMPACT_ATOMS: atom_id res chain seq x y z
N MET A 1 76.16 35.74 15.22
CA MET A 1 75.47 34.51 14.81
C MET A 1 74.52 34.87 13.66
N SER A 2 74.92 34.70 12.40
CA SER A 2 74.05 34.84 11.20
C SER A 2 74.74 34.11 10.03
N LYS A 3 74.39 32.84 9.80
CA LYS A 3 73.52 32.34 8.72
C LYS A 3 74.04 32.63 7.30
N ILE A 4 74.55 31.55 6.70
CA ILE A 4 74.80 31.27 5.29
C ILE A 4 73.45 31.28 4.54
N SER A 5 73.38 31.86 3.33
CA SER A 5 72.30 31.61 2.37
C SER A 5 72.88 31.34 0.99
N SER A 6 72.46 30.21 0.44
CA SER A 6 72.88 29.57 -0.79
C SER A 6 72.29 30.26 -2.02
N ASP A 7 73.11 30.55 -3.04
CA ASP A 7 72.63 30.74 -4.40
C ASP A 7 72.22 29.37 -4.95
N ASN A 8 70.94 29.23 -5.31
CA ASN A 8 70.38 28.04 -5.95
C ASN A 8 69.70 28.49 -7.25
N PRO A 9 70.05 27.94 -8.43
CA PRO A 9 69.50 28.37 -9.72
C PRO A 9 68.00 28.10 -9.82
N SER A 10 67.28 29.11 -10.32
CA SER A 10 65.83 29.15 -10.47
C SER A 10 65.29 27.96 -11.26
N ALA A 11 64.30 27.27 -10.69
CA ALA A 11 63.58 26.18 -11.32
C ALA A 11 62.84 26.66 -12.59
N PRO A 12 62.79 25.85 -13.67
CA PRO A 12 62.06 26.19 -14.88
C PRO A 12 60.55 26.26 -14.63
N SER A 13 59.90 27.26 -15.22
CA SER A 13 58.46 27.51 -15.11
C SER A 13 57.64 26.31 -15.62
N PRO A 14 56.50 25.96 -14.97
CA PRO A 14 55.63 24.84 -15.33
C PRO A 14 55.22 24.79 -16.82
N GLU A 15 55.17 25.94 -17.50
CA GLU A 15 54.75 26.04 -18.90
C GLU A 15 55.75 25.42 -19.88
N GLN A 16 57.06 25.46 -19.58
CA GLN A 16 58.08 24.88 -20.47
C GLN A 16 58.14 23.35 -20.37
N ILE A 17 57.80 22.80 -19.21
CA ILE A 17 57.71 21.35 -18.97
C ILE A 17 56.50 20.77 -19.72
N VAL A 18 55.39 21.51 -19.76
CA VAL A 18 54.17 21.10 -20.47
C VAL A 18 54.37 21.19 -21.99
N ALA A 19 55.03 22.24 -22.50
CA ALA A 19 55.30 22.38 -23.93
C ALA A 19 56.23 21.27 -24.47
N HIS A 20 57.30 20.93 -23.73
CA HIS A 20 58.22 19.86 -24.11
C HIS A 20 57.60 18.46 -23.97
N GLY A 21 56.69 18.26 -23.01
CA GLY A 21 55.96 17.01 -22.84
C GLY A 21 54.98 16.71 -23.98
N ILE A 22 54.30 17.74 -24.52
CA ILE A 22 53.36 17.58 -25.63
C ILE A 22 54.10 17.30 -26.95
N GLN A 23 55.29 17.87 -27.13
CA GLN A 23 56.08 17.68 -28.35
C GLN A 23 56.66 16.25 -28.46
N MET A 24 57.02 15.61 -27.33
CA MET A 24 57.53 14.23 -27.32
C MET A 24 56.45 13.15 -27.54
N VAL A 25 55.18 13.42 -27.24
CA VAL A 25 54.08 12.46 -27.46
C VAL A 25 53.63 12.41 -28.92
N GLN A 26 53.86 13.49 -29.68
CA GLN A 26 53.44 13.58 -31.08
C GLN A 26 54.37 12.83 -32.06
N GLU A 27 55.65 12.64 -31.72
CA GLU A 27 56.65 12.03 -32.62
C GLU A 27 56.85 10.50 -32.43
N ALA A 28 56.24 9.88 -31.42
CA ALA A 28 56.50 8.47 -31.07
C ALA A 28 55.49 7.45 -31.62
N GLY A 29 54.63 7.80 -32.58
CA GLY A 29 53.49 6.95 -32.96
C GLY A 29 53.19 6.82 -34.45
N ASN A 30 54.17 7.05 -35.33
CA ASN A 30 54.05 6.80 -36.76
C ASN A 30 55.04 5.72 -37.20
N GLU A 31 54.68 4.45 -37.02
CA GLU A 31 54.89 3.39 -38.03
C GLU A 31 54.27 2.05 -37.60
N ASN A 32 53.34 1.58 -38.45
CA ASN A 32 53.05 0.19 -38.78
C ASN A 32 52.09 -0.66 -37.91
N VAL A 33 50.96 -0.99 -38.58
CA VAL A 33 49.97 -2.06 -38.35
C VAL A 33 48.78 -1.73 -37.43
N VAL A 34 47.90 -0.85 -37.91
CA VAL A 34 46.45 -1.09 -37.79
C VAL A 34 45.91 -1.19 -39.20
N LYS A 35 45.86 -2.43 -39.71
CA LYS A 35 45.09 -2.71 -40.93
C LYS A 35 43.68 -2.22 -40.68
N GLU A 36 43.21 -1.35 -41.56
CA GLU A 36 41.79 -1.02 -41.70
C GLU A 36 40.98 -2.32 -41.54
N PRO A 37 40.05 -2.41 -40.56
CA PRO A 37 39.24 -3.59 -40.42
C PRO A 37 38.43 -3.71 -41.72
N ASN A 38 38.73 -4.74 -42.48
CA ASN A 38 37.94 -5.27 -43.58
C ASN A 38 36.45 -5.01 -43.29
N SER A 39 35.77 -4.30 -44.19
CA SER A 39 34.40 -3.77 -44.02
C SER A 39 33.40 -4.79 -43.46
N VAL A 40 33.59 -6.06 -43.78
CA VAL A 40 32.81 -7.21 -43.27
C VAL A 40 32.88 -7.35 -41.74
N THR A 41 34.01 -7.05 -41.12
CA THR A 41 34.24 -7.14 -39.67
C THR A 41 33.55 -5.99 -38.94
N THR A 42 33.60 -4.77 -39.50
CA THR A 42 32.96 -3.58 -38.93
C THR A 42 31.43 -3.69 -38.97
N GLU A 43 30.86 -4.19 -40.07
CA GLU A 43 29.42 -4.44 -40.18
C GLU A 43 28.96 -5.54 -39.20
N MET A 44 29.76 -6.60 -38.96
CA MET A 44 29.46 -7.60 -37.93
C MET A 44 29.49 -7.03 -36.51
N LEU A 45 30.45 -6.17 -36.19
CA LEU A 45 30.50 -5.50 -34.88
C LEU A 45 29.32 -4.54 -34.70
N LEU A 46 28.91 -3.83 -35.75
CA LEU A 46 27.71 -2.98 -35.72
C LEU A 46 26.43 -3.81 -35.54
N GLN A 47 26.33 -4.97 -36.16
CA GLN A 47 25.24 -5.92 -35.98
C GLN A 47 25.16 -6.41 -34.52
N GLU A 48 26.30 -6.78 -33.93
CA GLU A 48 26.37 -7.26 -32.54
C GLU A 48 25.99 -6.17 -31.54
N ILE A 49 26.49 -4.94 -31.72
CA ILE A 49 26.12 -3.79 -30.88
C ILE A 49 24.61 -3.54 -30.93
N ARG A 50 24.00 -3.65 -32.11
CA ARG A 50 22.54 -3.51 -32.29
C ARG A 50 21.77 -4.59 -31.53
N ASN A 51 22.17 -5.85 -31.65
CA ASN A 51 21.57 -6.97 -30.94
C ASN A 51 21.72 -6.81 -29.41
N LEU A 52 22.88 -6.38 -28.94
CA LEU A 52 23.13 -6.08 -27.52
C LEU A 52 22.25 -4.93 -27.03
N GLN A 53 22.03 -3.89 -27.83
CA GLN A 53 21.08 -2.83 -27.51
C GLN A 53 19.66 -3.38 -27.41
N GLU A 54 19.22 -4.18 -28.37
CA GLU A 54 17.88 -4.77 -28.39
C GLU A 54 17.62 -5.67 -27.18
N VAL A 55 18.58 -6.54 -26.82
CA VAL A 55 18.51 -7.35 -25.60
C VAL A 55 18.43 -6.47 -24.35
N ARG A 56 19.22 -5.39 -24.24
CA ARG A 56 19.12 -4.45 -23.11
C ARG A 56 17.79 -3.70 -23.05
N HIS A 57 17.19 -3.37 -24.17
CA HIS A 57 15.89 -2.70 -24.22
C HIS A 57 14.77 -3.64 -23.79
N LEU A 58 14.80 -4.89 -24.25
CA LEU A 58 13.85 -5.93 -23.86
C LEU A 58 13.93 -6.25 -22.35
N ASP A 59 15.13 -6.26 -21.77
CA ASP A 59 15.32 -6.53 -20.34
C ASP A 59 14.78 -5.37 -19.48
N LYS A 60 15.06 -4.13 -19.90
CA LYS A 60 14.48 -2.93 -19.27
C LYS A 60 12.96 -2.88 -19.37
N GLU A 61 12.39 -3.25 -20.51
CA GLU A 61 10.94 -3.27 -20.70
C GLU A 61 10.27 -4.35 -19.85
N LYS A 62 10.88 -5.54 -19.76
CA LYS A 62 10.44 -6.60 -18.85
C LYS A 62 10.49 -6.16 -17.39
N ASP A 63 11.58 -5.53 -16.95
CA ASP A 63 11.70 -5.01 -15.60
C ASP A 63 10.66 -3.93 -15.31
N ILE A 64 10.41 -3.02 -16.25
CA ILE A 64 9.34 -2.01 -16.12
C ILE A 64 7.97 -2.68 -16.03
N SER A 65 7.70 -3.69 -16.86
CA SER A 65 6.42 -4.42 -16.85
C SER A 65 6.21 -5.24 -15.57
N LEU A 66 7.27 -5.85 -15.03
CA LEU A 66 7.24 -6.57 -13.76
C LEU A 66 7.02 -5.62 -12.59
N GLN A 67 7.72 -4.49 -12.56
CA GLN A 67 7.53 -3.47 -11.54
C GLN A 67 6.11 -2.89 -11.58
N MET A 68 5.55 -2.68 -12.78
CA MET A 68 4.17 -2.25 -12.96
C MET A 68 3.19 -3.28 -12.40
N GLN A 69 3.38 -4.57 -12.71
CA GLN A 69 2.54 -5.65 -12.18
C GLN A 69 2.65 -5.77 -10.65
N ILE A 70 3.86 -5.63 -10.09
CA ILE A 70 4.07 -5.64 -8.64
C ILE A 70 3.40 -4.43 -7.98
N ALA A 71 3.48 -3.24 -8.58
CA ALA A 71 2.79 -2.04 -8.08
C ALA A 71 1.26 -2.18 -8.16
N GLN A 72 0.73 -2.78 -9.24
CA GLN A 72 -0.69 -3.10 -9.37
C GLN A 72 -1.14 -4.13 -8.33
N LEU A 73 -0.36 -5.19 -8.12
CA LEU A 73 -0.62 -6.19 -7.09
C LEU A 73 -0.57 -5.57 -5.69
N GLN A 74 0.38 -4.68 -5.41
CA GLN A 74 0.44 -3.94 -4.16
C GLN A 74 -0.80 -3.06 -3.97
N GLY A 75 -1.27 -2.38 -5.02
CA GLY A 75 -2.53 -1.63 -4.98
C GLY A 75 -3.76 -2.51 -4.69
N ILE A 76 -3.83 -3.70 -5.30
CA ILE A 76 -4.90 -4.68 -5.05
C ILE A 76 -4.83 -5.23 -3.62
N ILE A 77 -3.63 -5.60 -3.15
CA ILE A 77 -3.41 -6.08 -1.78
C ILE A 77 -3.76 -5.00 -0.76
N GLN A 78 -3.44 -3.75 -1.07
CA GLN A 78 -3.78 -2.61 -0.23
C GLN A 78 -5.30 -2.42 -0.13
N ASP A 79 -6.01 -2.43 -1.25
CA ASP A 79 -7.48 -2.34 -1.28
C ASP A 79 -8.15 -3.49 -0.48
N ILE A 80 -7.62 -4.72 -0.59
CA ILE A 80 -8.10 -5.86 0.20
C ILE A 80 -7.84 -5.66 1.70
N SER A 81 -6.69 -5.11 2.08
CA SER A 81 -6.34 -4.88 3.49
C SER A 81 -7.19 -3.78 4.14
N GLU A 82 -7.51 -2.73 3.38
CA GLU A 82 -8.36 -1.63 3.81
C GLU A 82 -9.80 -2.13 4.01
N ARG A 83 -10.35 -2.87 3.04
CA ARG A 83 -11.68 -3.50 3.16
C ARG A 83 -11.81 -4.41 4.37
N LYS A 84 -10.76 -5.14 4.76
CA LYS A 84 -10.75 -5.96 5.98
C LYS A 84 -10.86 -5.10 7.25
N LYS A 85 -10.20 -3.95 7.31
CA LYS A 85 -10.32 -3.01 8.43
C LYS A 85 -11.73 -2.40 8.52
N TYR A 86 -12.34 -2.07 7.38
CA TYR A 86 -13.70 -1.53 7.36
C TYR A 86 -14.73 -2.61 7.74
N ALA A 87 -14.61 -3.83 7.21
CA ALA A 87 -15.48 -4.94 7.56
C ALA A 87 -15.41 -5.26 9.05
N ALA A 88 -14.21 -5.29 9.64
CA ALA A 88 -14.03 -5.54 11.07
C ALA A 88 -14.71 -4.46 11.94
N ARG A 89 -14.58 -3.18 11.59
CA ARG A 89 -15.23 -2.08 12.33
C ARG A 89 -16.75 -2.13 12.22
N ILE A 90 -17.28 -2.39 11.03
CA ILE A 90 -18.73 -2.53 10.80
C ILE A 90 -19.26 -3.72 11.57
N PHE A 91 -18.55 -4.86 11.53
CA PHE A 91 -18.89 -6.05 12.29
C PHE A 91 -18.92 -5.76 13.80
N GLN A 92 -17.90 -5.10 14.32
CA GLN A 92 -17.84 -4.71 15.73
C GLN A 92 -18.98 -3.76 16.10
N LEU A 93 -19.34 -2.82 15.23
CA LEU A 93 -20.43 -1.87 15.46
C LEU A 93 -21.79 -2.58 15.52
N VAL A 94 -22.06 -3.51 14.60
CA VAL A 94 -23.30 -4.29 14.60
C VAL A 94 -23.36 -5.24 15.80
N ALA A 95 -22.27 -5.93 16.12
CA ALA A 95 -22.20 -6.81 17.28
C ALA A 95 -22.42 -6.03 18.60
N THR A 96 -21.79 -4.87 18.74
CA THR A 96 -21.97 -3.99 19.90
C THR A 96 -23.41 -3.46 19.97
N PHE A 97 -24.00 -3.06 18.84
CA PHE A 97 -25.40 -2.63 18.79
C PHE A 97 -26.36 -3.74 19.24
N LEU A 98 -26.19 -4.96 18.74
CA LEU A 98 -27.00 -6.11 19.16
C LEU A 98 -26.82 -6.42 20.65
N PHE A 99 -25.58 -6.36 21.14
CA PHE A 99 -25.30 -6.53 22.57
C PHE A 99 -26.03 -5.48 23.41
N ILE A 100 -26.02 -4.21 22.99
CA ILE A 100 -26.74 -3.13 23.66
C ILE A 100 -28.26 -3.38 23.67
N VAL A 101 -28.85 -3.80 22.55
CA VAL A 101 -30.30 -4.10 22.50
C VAL A 101 -30.66 -5.21 23.46
N VAL A 102 -29.87 -6.29 23.50
CA VAL A 102 -30.07 -7.40 24.45
C VAL A 102 -29.87 -6.92 25.88
N LEU A 103 -28.86 -6.10 26.14
CA LEU A 103 -28.57 -5.53 27.46
C LEU A 103 -29.74 -4.65 27.93
N ILE A 104 -30.31 -3.80 27.07
CA ILE A 104 -31.48 -2.96 27.38
C ILE A 104 -32.68 -3.82 27.79
N ILE A 105 -32.95 -4.91 27.08
CA ILE A 105 -34.04 -5.84 27.41
C ILE A 105 -33.76 -6.54 28.74
N TRP A 106 -32.51 -6.94 28.98
CA TRP A 106 -32.11 -7.55 30.24
C TRP A 106 -32.28 -6.57 31.42
N LEU A 107 -31.88 -5.31 31.28
CA LEU A 107 -32.07 -4.28 32.30
C LEU A 107 -33.55 -4.04 32.60
N HIS A 108 -34.40 -3.99 31.58
CA HIS A 108 -35.84 -3.84 31.76
C HIS A 108 -36.44 -5.02 32.55
N GLY A 109 -35.99 -6.24 32.27
CA GLY A 109 -36.43 -7.44 33.00
C GLY A 109 -35.94 -7.51 34.45
N VAL A 110 -34.82 -6.87 34.79
CA VAL A 110 -34.25 -6.83 36.15
C VAL A 110 -34.97 -5.80 37.04
N GLY A 111 -35.56 -4.75 36.45
CA GLY A 111 -36.39 -3.77 37.15
C GLY A 111 -35.57 -2.72 37.92
N SER A 112 -35.22 -3.01 39.18
CA SER A 112 -34.42 -2.11 40.04
C SER A 112 -33.04 -2.70 40.31
N PHE A 113 -32.00 -1.96 39.92
CA PHE A 113 -30.61 -2.35 40.14
C PHE A 113 -29.95 -1.42 41.15
N TYR A 114 -29.35 -2.01 42.19
CA TYR A 114 -28.58 -1.29 43.21
C TYR A 114 -27.10 -1.34 42.85
N LEU A 115 -26.55 -0.20 42.39
CA LEU A 115 -25.12 -0.03 42.19
C LEU A 115 -24.47 0.45 43.48
N ILE A 116 -23.56 -0.37 44.03
CA ILE A 116 -22.65 0.05 45.10
C ILE A 116 -21.75 1.16 44.59
N ASN A 117 -21.73 2.28 45.31
CA ASN A 117 -20.96 3.45 44.92
C ASN A 117 -19.46 3.19 45.16
N PRO A 118 -18.61 3.18 44.11
CA PRO A 118 -17.17 2.89 44.27
C PRO A 118 -16.42 3.98 45.04
N PHE A 119 -17.08 5.11 45.32
CA PHE A 119 -16.53 6.27 46.01
C PHE A 119 -16.90 6.36 47.50
N HIS A 120 -17.50 5.33 48.09
CA HIS A 120 -17.94 5.29 49.50
C HIS A 120 -16.78 5.40 50.54
N GLY A 121 -15.53 5.63 50.09
CA GLY A 121 -14.35 5.88 50.94
C GLY A 121 -13.64 7.24 50.74
N GLY A 122 -14.20 8.19 49.98
CA GLY A 122 -13.60 9.50 49.69
C GLY A 122 -14.16 10.67 50.50
N ILE A 123 -13.51 11.86 50.42
CA ILE A 123 -13.82 13.10 51.18
C ILE A 123 -15.26 13.62 50.93
N PHE A 124 -15.93 13.17 49.88
CA PHE A 124 -17.31 13.51 49.58
C PHE A 124 -18.26 12.47 50.19
N LYS A 125 -19.07 12.88 51.18
CA LYS A 125 -20.23 12.11 51.64
C LYS A 125 -21.25 12.02 50.50
N GLY A 126 -21.15 10.95 49.70
CA GLY A 126 -22.12 10.59 48.67
C GLY A 126 -23.07 9.49 49.14
N PRO A 127 -24.16 9.24 48.41
CA PRO A 127 -25.11 8.16 48.72
C PRO A 127 -24.45 6.77 48.61
N ASP A 128 -24.85 5.87 49.52
CA ASP A 128 -24.25 4.54 49.71
C ASP A 128 -24.57 3.57 48.55
N HIS A 129 -25.68 3.83 47.86
CA HIS A 129 -26.14 3.08 46.70
C HIS A 129 -26.81 4.04 45.71
N PHE A 130 -26.62 3.79 44.42
CA PHE A 130 -27.42 4.41 43.37
C PHE A 130 -28.49 3.41 42.92
N GLU A 131 -29.75 3.80 43.06
CA GLU A 131 -30.90 3.02 42.59
C GLU A 131 -31.24 3.44 41.16
N PHE A 132 -31.12 2.50 40.22
CA PHE A 132 -31.52 2.71 38.83
C PHE A 132 -32.74 1.84 38.54
N SER A 133 -33.89 2.50 38.37
CA SER A 133 -35.11 1.88 37.87
C SER A 133 -35.22 2.17 36.38
N PHE A 134 -35.15 1.12 35.56
CA PHE A 134 -35.22 1.26 34.11
C PHE A 134 -36.48 0.59 33.58
N GLU A 135 -37.55 1.38 33.49
CA GLU A 135 -38.85 0.95 33.00
C GLU A 135 -39.08 1.56 31.61
N LEU A 136 -39.30 0.71 30.61
CA LEU A 136 -39.76 1.13 29.28
C LEU A 136 -41.18 0.67 29.08
N SER A 137 -41.94 1.48 28.32
CA SER A 137 -43.25 1.08 27.84
C SER A 137 -43.14 -0.13 26.92
N ASP A 138 -44.10 -1.04 27.02
CA ASP A 138 -44.28 -2.20 26.14
C ASP A 138 -44.18 -1.84 24.66
N THR A 139 -44.71 -0.67 24.28
CA THR A 139 -44.63 -0.18 22.90
C THR A 139 -43.18 0.05 22.47
N VAL A 140 -42.34 0.59 23.34
CA VAL A 140 -40.93 0.88 23.04
C VAL A 140 -40.14 -0.43 22.95
N ILE A 141 -40.42 -1.40 23.82
CA ILE A 141 -39.76 -2.72 23.81
C ILE A 141 -40.11 -3.47 22.53
N VAL A 142 -41.39 -3.55 22.20
CA VAL A 142 -41.86 -4.19 20.97
C VAL A 142 -41.30 -3.47 19.75
N THR A 143 -41.28 -2.13 19.75
CA THR A 143 -40.69 -1.35 18.64
C THR A 143 -39.20 -1.62 18.48
N LEU A 144 -38.44 -1.69 19.58
CA LEU A 144 -36.99 -1.94 19.57
C LEU A 144 -36.67 -3.37 19.08
N LEU A 145 -37.41 -4.36 19.58
CA LEU A 145 -37.31 -5.75 19.13
C LEU A 145 -37.67 -5.87 17.64
N THR A 146 -38.82 -5.32 17.25
CA THR A 146 -39.31 -5.40 15.87
C THR A 146 -38.36 -4.72 14.90
N THR A 147 -37.83 -3.54 15.25
CA THR A 147 -36.86 -2.83 14.40
C THR A 147 -35.55 -3.60 14.28
N THR A 148 -35.05 -4.19 15.37
CA THR A 148 -33.82 -5.00 15.35
C THR A 148 -34.01 -6.28 14.52
N THR A 149 -35.13 -6.98 14.71
CA THR A 149 -35.48 -8.18 13.93
C THR A 149 -35.67 -7.85 12.46
N ALA A 150 -36.38 -6.77 12.13
CA ALA A 150 -36.57 -6.32 10.75
C ALA A 150 -35.23 -5.98 10.07
N ASN A 151 -34.32 -5.30 10.79
CA ASN A 151 -32.98 -5.01 10.28
C ASN A 151 -32.19 -6.30 10.00
N VAL A 152 -32.18 -7.26 10.93
CA VAL A 152 -31.49 -8.54 10.76
C VAL A 152 -32.07 -9.33 9.58
N VAL A 153 -33.39 -9.39 9.45
CA VAL A 153 -34.07 -10.07 8.32
C VAL A 153 -33.74 -9.38 6.99
N ALA A 154 -33.73 -8.05 6.93
CA ALA A 154 -33.37 -7.32 5.73
C ALA A 154 -31.93 -7.62 5.28
N PHE A 155 -30.97 -7.62 6.21
CA PHE A 155 -29.60 -8.02 5.90
C PHE A 155 -29.49 -9.49 5.51
N PHE A 156 -30.23 -10.39 6.17
CA PHE A 156 -30.25 -11.81 5.82
C PHE A 156 -30.76 -12.05 4.39
N ILE A 157 -31.83 -11.36 3.98
CA ILE A 157 -32.35 -11.42 2.60
C ILE A 157 -31.33 -10.83 1.62
N LEU A 158 -30.68 -9.73 1.96
CA LEU A 158 -29.64 -9.12 1.12
C LEU A 158 -28.46 -10.07 0.94
N VAL A 159 -27.99 -10.71 2.01
CA VAL A 159 -26.89 -11.67 2.00
C VAL A 159 -27.27 -12.92 1.21
N THR A 160 -28.45 -13.50 1.43
CA THR A 160 -28.90 -14.68 0.67
C THR A 160 -29.04 -14.38 -0.81
N LYS A 161 -29.55 -13.21 -1.19
CA LYS A 161 -29.62 -12.76 -2.58
C LYS A 161 -28.23 -12.44 -3.17
N TYR A 162 -27.29 -11.98 -2.36
CA TYR A 162 -25.91 -11.74 -2.77
C TYR A 162 -25.13 -13.04 -2.99
N LEU A 163 -25.31 -14.04 -2.13
CA LEU A 163 -24.66 -15.35 -2.28
C LEU A 163 -25.30 -16.21 -3.37
N PHE A 164 -26.62 -16.13 -3.51
CA PHE A 164 -27.39 -16.85 -4.53
C PHE A 164 -28.13 -15.86 -5.41
N PRO A 165 -27.43 -15.11 -6.27
CA PRO A 165 -28.11 -14.32 -7.27
C PRO A 165 -28.87 -15.30 -8.15
N ASN A 166 -30.19 -15.17 -8.21
CA ASN A 166 -30.96 -15.84 -9.25
C ASN A 166 -30.34 -15.41 -10.58
N SER A 167 -29.58 -16.29 -11.23
CA SER A 167 -29.23 -16.10 -12.62
C SER A 167 -30.57 -15.96 -13.33
N PRO A 168 -30.88 -14.80 -13.95
CA PRO A 168 -31.95 -14.77 -14.92
C PRO A 168 -31.48 -15.73 -16.01
N GLY A 169 -32.00 -16.96 -15.97
CA GLY A 169 -31.75 -17.93 -17.01
C GLY A 169 -32.06 -17.22 -18.30
N VAL A 170 -31.07 -17.18 -19.20
CA VAL A 170 -31.24 -16.78 -20.58
C VAL A 170 -32.55 -17.41 -21.07
N THR A 171 -33.61 -16.59 -21.16
CA THR A 171 -34.82 -16.97 -21.86
C THR A 171 -34.38 -17.09 -23.30
N ASN A 172 -34.10 -18.34 -23.70
CA ASN A 172 -33.65 -18.69 -25.03
C ASN A 172 -34.45 -17.91 -26.06
N GLY A 173 -33.74 -17.15 -26.91
CA GLY A 173 -34.30 -16.50 -28.08
C GLY A 173 -34.74 -17.52 -29.11
N SER A 174 -35.81 -18.24 -28.82
CA SER A 174 -36.41 -19.26 -29.70
C SER A 174 -37.84 -18.88 -30.14
N ASP A 175 -38.31 -17.67 -29.83
CA ASP A 175 -39.64 -17.19 -30.23
C ASP A 175 -39.56 -16.14 -31.35
N LYS A 176 -38.86 -16.43 -32.46
CA LYS A 176 -38.95 -15.66 -33.71
C LYS A 176 -38.66 -16.52 -34.96
N VAL A 177 -39.26 -17.70 -35.08
CA VAL A 177 -39.50 -18.32 -36.40
C VAL A 177 -40.88 -18.98 -36.35
N GLY A 178 -41.86 -18.28 -36.90
CA GLY A 178 -43.25 -18.69 -37.05
C GLY A 178 -44.00 -17.60 -37.80
#